data_AF-A0A419EAW0-F1
#
_entry.id   AF-A0A419EAW0-F1
#
_cell.length_a   1.000
_cell.length_b   1.000
_cell.length_c   1.000
_cell.angle_alpha   90.00
_cell.angle_beta   90.00
_cell.angle_gamma   90.00
#
_symmetry.space_group_name_H-M   'P 1'
#
loop_
_entity.id
_entity.type
_entity.pdbx_description
1 polymer ?
#
loop_
_entity_poly.entity_id
_entity_poly.type
_entity_poly.pdbx_seq_one_letter_code
_entity_poly.pdbx_strand_id
1 'polypeptide(L)' 'MARTRKQQIQFHIKSSDYFGTLATVIDLMQQSLQKDLEETIKQKRTRIKTLNNLKNDLMFLQNNYQITKKARS' A
#
# COMPACT_ATOMS: atom_id res chain seq x y z
N MET A 1 15.50 8.29 13.61
CA MET A 1 14.26 9.00 13.22
C MET A 1 13.44 8.06 12.33
N ALA A 2 12.23 7.67 12.75
CA ALA A 2 11.34 6.86 11.91
C ALA A 2 10.81 7.70 10.74
N ARG A 3 10.85 7.18 9.51
CA ARG A 3 10.30 7.88 8.35
C ARG A 3 8.79 8.00 8.46
N THR A 4 8.24 9.15 8.09
CA THR A 4 6.78 9.32 7.99
C THR A 4 6.24 8.47 6.83
N ARG A 5 4.96 8.09 6.90
CA ARG A 5 4.29 7.31 5.85
C ARG A 5 4.48 7.92 4.45
N LYS A 6 4.37 9.26 4.35
CA LYS A 6 4.58 10.01 3.11
C LYS A 6 6.02 9.89 2.57
N GLN A 7 7.02 9.87 3.46
CA GLN A 7 8.43 9.69 3.09
C GLN A 7 8.72 8.26 2.58
N GLN A 8 8.04 7.24 3.12
CA GLN A 8 8.15 5.87 2.62
C GLN A 8 7.57 5.76 1.21
N ILE A 9 6.39 6.33 0.97
CA ILE A 9 5.78 6.38 -0.36
C ILE A 9 6.71 7.07 -1.36
N GLN A 10 7.23 8.25 -1.03
CA GLN A 10 8.18 8.96 -1.91
C GLN A 10 9.45 8.16 -2.23
N PHE A 11 9.90 7.30 -1.33
CA PHE A 11 11.04 6.42 -1.58
C PHE A 11 10.71 5.37 -2.66
N HIS A 12 9.56 4.69 -2.56
CA HIS A 12 9.12 3.70 -3.55
C HIS A 12 8.81 4.31 -4.93
N ILE A 13 8.32 5.56 -4.94
CA ILE A 13 8.15 6.33 -6.18
C ILE A 13 9.50 6.55 -6.87
N LYS A 14 10.52 6.99 -6.11
CA LYS A 14 11.86 7.28 -6.64
C LYS A 14 12.56 6.02 -7.18
N SER A 15 12.31 4.86 -6.59
CA SER A 15 12.82 3.58 -7.10
C SER A 15 12.04 3.03 -8.30
N SER A 16 11.02 3.74 -8.80
CA SER A 16 10.11 3.28 -9.86
C SER A 16 9.47 1.92 -9.55
N ASP A 17 9.23 1.64 -8.26
CA ASP A 17 8.69 0.37 -7.76
C ASP A 17 7.22 0.51 -7.34
N TYR A 18 6.44 1.13 -8.24
CA TYR A 18 5.02 1.37 -8.05
C TYR A 18 4.23 0.06 -8.02
N PHE A 19 4.52 -0.83 -8.97
CA PHE A 19 3.83 -2.10 -9.10
C PHE A 19 4.22 -3.09 -8.00
N GLY A 20 5.46 -3.08 -7.51
CA GLY A 20 5.86 -3.89 -6.35
C GLY A 20 5.21 -3.42 -5.05
N THR A 21 5.03 -2.09 -4.89
CA THR A 21 4.26 -1.53 -3.76
C THR A 21 2.80 -1.97 -3.82
N LEU A 22 2.17 -1.88 -4.99
CA LEU A 22 0.79 -2.33 -5.23
C LEU A 22 0.62 -3.85 -5.01
N ALA A 23 1.58 -4.66 -5.47
CA ALA A 23 1.54 -6.11 -5.31
C ALA A 23 1.68 -6.53 -3.84
N THR A 24 2.63 -5.95 -3.11
CA THR A 24 2.81 -6.18 -1.66
C THR A 24 1.55 -5.84 -0.89
N VAL A 25 0.91 -4.75 -1.28
CA VAL A 25 -0.34 -4.29 -0.72
C VAL A 25 -1.48 -5.29 -0.95
N ILE A 26 -1.64 -5.77 -2.18
CA ILE A 26 -2.70 -6.73 -2.54
C ILE A 26 -2.47 -8.06 -1.81
N ASP A 27 -1.22 -8.50 -1.71
CA ASP A 27 -0.82 -9.71 -0.99
C ASP A 27 -1.16 -9.61 0.52
N LEU A 28 -0.88 -8.47 1.15
CA LEU A 28 -1.31 -8.21 2.53
C LEU A 28 -2.84 -8.22 2.70
N MET A 29 -3.59 -7.75 1.69
CA MET A 29 -5.06 -7.84 1.70
C MET A 29 -5.54 -9.29 1.59
N GLN A 30 -4.93 -10.09 0.71
CA GLN A 30 -5.24 -11.52 0.55
C GLN A 30 -4.95 -12.31 1.82
N GLN A 31 -3.77 -12.12 2.41
CA GLN A 31 -3.40 -12.73 3.69
C GLN A 31 -4.32 -12.31 4.83
N SER A 32 -4.89 -11.10 4.76
CA SER A 32 -5.88 -10.66 5.73
C SER A 32 -7.19 -11.44 5.56
N LEU A 33 -7.80 -11.40 4.37
CA LEU A 33 -9.08 -12.03 4.08
C LEU A 33 -9.06 -13.55 4.34
N GLN A 34 -7.92 -14.20 4.15
CA GLN A 34 -7.79 -15.65 4.34
C GLN A 34 -7.83 -16.11 5.83
N LYS A 35 -7.72 -15.19 6.80
CA LYS A 35 -7.68 -15.50 8.25
C LYS A 35 -9.02 -15.33 8.98
N ASP A 36 -10.13 -15.15 8.27
CA ASP A 36 -11.40 -14.67 8.84
C ASP A 36 -12.16 -15.64 9.78
N LEU A 37 -11.68 -16.86 10.01
CA LEU A 37 -12.39 -17.83 10.86
C LEU A 37 -12.23 -17.61 12.38
N GLU A 38 -11.18 -16.93 12.87
CA GLU A 38 -10.90 -16.81 14.32
C GLU A 38 -10.39 -15.42 14.79
N GLU A 39 -10.71 -14.34 14.08
CA GLU A 39 -10.17 -13.03 14.45
C GLU A 39 -10.93 -12.25 15.53
N THR A 40 -10.16 -11.74 16.49
CA THR A 40 -10.62 -10.78 17.51
C THR A 40 -11.01 -9.43 16.90
N ILE A 41 -11.91 -8.70 17.57
CA ILE A 41 -12.35 -7.33 17.17
C ILE A 41 -11.15 -6.38 16.98
N LYS A 42 -10.09 -6.53 17.78
CA LYS A 42 -8.87 -5.73 17.70
C LYS A 42 -8.11 -5.97 16.39
N GLN A 43 -7.99 -7.22 15.95
CA GLN A 43 -7.34 -7.58 14.69
C GLN A 43 -8.11 -7.02 13.50
N LYS A 44 -9.44 -7.15 13.51
CA LYS A 44 -10.33 -6.56 12.50
C LYS A 44 -10.16 -5.03 12.38
N ARG A 45 -10.12 -4.30 13.51
CA ARG A 45 -9.89 -2.84 13.52
C ARG A 45 -8.53 -2.45 12.95
N THR A 46 -7.48 -3.16 13.30
CA THR A 46 -6.13 -2.90 12.75
C THR A 46 -6.10 -3.10 11.25
N ARG A 47 -6.77 -4.13 10.74
CA ARG A 47 -6.88 -4.41 9.29
C ARG A 47 -7.64 -3.32 8.55
N ILE A 48 -8.82 -2.91 9.06
CA ILE A 48 -9.60 -1.81 8.49
C ILE A 48 -8.75 -0.54 8.44
N LYS A 49 -7.96 -0.26 9.49
CA LYS A 49 -7.03 0.89 9.49
C LYS A 49 -5.96 0.76 8.41
N THR A 50 -5.36 -0.42 8.25
CA THR A 50 -4.38 -0.68 7.19
C THR A 50 -4.97 -0.48 5.80
N LEU A 51 -6.18 -1.01 5.55
CA LEU A 51 -6.92 -0.87 4.29
C LEU A 51 -7.28 0.60 3.98
N ASN A 52 -7.75 1.34 4.98
CA ASN A 52 -8.09 2.75 4.81
C ASN A 52 -6.86 3.59 4.49
N ASN A 53 -5.76 3.35 5.20
CA ASN A 53 -4.56 4.11 4.92
C ASN A 53 -3.99 3.75 3.53
N LEU A 54 -4.14 2.50 3.10
CA LEU A 54 -3.77 2.09 1.76
C LEU A 54 -4.59 2.82 0.69
N LYS A 55 -5.91 2.85 0.84
CA LYS A 55 -6.80 3.59 -0.07
C LYS A 55 -6.34 5.03 -0.20
N ASN A 56 -5.99 5.66 0.92
CA ASN A 56 -5.50 7.05 0.94
C ASN A 56 -4.16 7.20 0.20
N ASP A 57 -3.24 6.24 0.34
CA ASP A 57 -1.97 6.25 -0.39
C ASP A 57 -2.21 6.11 -1.90
N LEU A 58 -3.09 5.20 -2.33
CA LEU A 58 -3.43 5.04 -3.75
C LEU A 58 -4.09 6.29 -4.33
N MET A 59 -5.00 6.93 -3.57
CA MET A 59 -5.60 8.20 -3.98
C MET A 59 -4.55 9.32 -4.07
N PHE A 60 -3.59 9.38 -3.14
CA PHE A 60 -2.49 10.34 -3.22
C PHE A 60 -1.66 10.11 -4.48
N LEU A 61 -1.35 8.85 -4.81
CA LEU A 61 -0.62 8.50 -6.04
C LEU A 61 -1.41 8.92 -7.28
N GLN A 62 -2.67 8.52 -7.39
CA GLN A 62 -3.56 8.86 -8.50
C GLN A 62 -3.70 10.38 -8.70
N ASN A 63 -3.78 11.14 -7.61
CA ASN A 63 -4.00 12.59 -7.68
C ASN A 63 -2.73 13.39 -8.00
N ASN A 64 -1.53 12.85 -7.74
CA ASN A 64 -0.28 13.62 -7.81
C ASN A 64 0.77 13.04 -8.77
N TYR A 65 0.58 11.82 -9.27
CA TYR A 65 1.57 11.12 -10.09
C TYR A 65 0.92 10.38 -11.26
N GLN A 66 1.68 10.23 -12.35
CA GLN A 66 1.26 9.47 -13.52
C GLN A 66 2.19 8.27 -13.71
N ILE A 67 1.61 7.09 -13.91
CA ILE A 67 2.38 5.89 -14.28
C ILE A 67 2.71 5.98 -15.76
N THR A 68 4.00 6.08 -16.08
CA THR A 68 4.49 6.09 -17.46
C THR A 68 5.26 4.80 -17.76
N LYS A 69 5.17 4.34 -19.00
CA LYS A 69 5.91 3.16 -19.45
C LYS A 69 7.41 3.45 -19.37
N LYS A 70 8.20 2.59 -18.72
CA LYS A 70 9.66 2.66 -18.80
C LYS A 70 10.08 2.52 -20.26
N ALA A 71 10.84 3.48 -20.77
CA ALA A 71 11.46 3.36 -22.08
C ALA A 71 12.40 2.14 -22.06
N ARG A 72 12.35 1.31 -23.10
CA ARG A 72 13.38 0.28 -23.31
C ARG A 72 14.62 1.02 -23.82
N SER A 73 15.67 1.07 -22.99
CA SER A 73 17.04 1.33 -23.42
C SER A 73 17.66 0.05 -23.94
#